data_AF-A0A351GLI0-F1
#
_entry.id   AF-A0A351GLI0-F1
#
_cell.length_a   1.000
_cell.length_b   1.000
_cell.length_c   1.000
_cell.angle_alpha   90.00
_cell.angle_beta   90.00
_cell.angle_gamma   90.00
#
_symmetry.space_group_name_H-M   'P 1'
#
loop_
_entity.id
_entity.type
_entity.pdbx_description
1 polymer ?
#
loop_
_entity_poly.entity_id
_entity_poly.type
_entity_poly.pdbx_seq_one_letter_code
_entity_poly.pdbx_strand_id
1 'polypeptide(L)' 'ERRDADSDAQSFWYYQGDTLLAVDAINDSRAYMVGKRLIEMGKSPTPQEAMDPATNLKALLKK' A
#
# COMPACT_ATOMS: atom_id res chain seq x y z
N GLU A 1 5.94 27.26 -1.02
CA GLU A 1 6.72 26.20 -0.34
C GLU A 1 6.21 24.84 -0.80
N ARG A 2 7.05 23.94 -1.32
CA ARG A 2 6.63 22.55 -1.58
C ARG A 2 6.65 21.84 -0.23
N ARG A 3 5.47 21.58 0.33
CA ARG A 3 5.34 20.67 1.48
C ARG A 3 5.86 19.31 1.06
N ASP A 4 6.67 18.67 1.91
CA ASP A 4 7.03 17.27 1.71
C ASP A 4 5.75 16.46 1.55
N ALA A 5 5.57 15.78 0.42
CA ALA A 5 4.32 15.12 0.07
C ALA A 5 3.93 13.98 1.04
N ASP A 6 4.84 13.62 1.93
CA ASP A 6 4.79 12.42 2.77
C ASP A 6 4.46 12.73 4.25
N SER A 7 4.52 14.00 4.69
CA SER A 7 4.35 14.34 6.11
C SER A 7 2.93 14.15 6.64
N ASP A 8 1.93 14.03 5.75
CA ASP A 8 0.53 13.67 6.06
C ASP A 8 0.07 12.46 5.21
N ALA A 9 0.98 11.56 4.84
CA ALA A 9 0.64 10.36 4.07
C ALA A 9 -0.05 9.31 4.96
N GLN A 10 -1.23 8.85 4.52
CA GLN A 10 -2.00 7.80 5.18
C GLN A 10 -2.56 6.84 4.13
N SER A 11 -2.52 5.54 4.40
CA SER A 11 -3.21 4.54 3.60
C SER A 11 -4.01 3.56 4.45
N PHE A 12 -5.06 2.99 3.86
CA PHE A 12 -5.91 1.95 4.43
C PHE A 12 -6.01 0.80 3.45
N TRP A 13 -5.85 -0.43 3.95
CA TRP A 13 -5.79 -1.64 3.15
C TRP A 13 -6.88 -2.59 3.62
N TYR A 14 -7.76 -3.00 2.69
CA TYR A 14 -8.96 -3.76 3.01
C TYR A 14 -8.81 -5.21 2.57
N TYR A 15 -9.04 -6.12 3.49
CA TYR A 15 -8.81 -7.55 3.30
C TYR A 15 -10.08 -8.38 3.57
N GLN A 16 -10.20 -9.48 2.84
CA GLN A 16 -11.07 -10.60 3.19
C GLN A 16 -10.20 -11.84 3.41
N GLY A 17 -10.02 -12.23 4.67
CA GLY A 17 -8.98 -13.21 5.02
C GLY A 17 -7.61 -12.71 4.55
N ASP A 18 -6.91 -13.54 3.77
CA ASP A 18 -5.59 -13.22 3.22
C ASP A 18 -5.63 -12.47 1.88
N THR A 19 -6.82 -12.17 1.35
CA THR A 19 -6.97 -11.52 0.03
C THR A 19 -7.12 -10.02 0.18
N LEU A 20 -6.25 -9.26 -0.49
CA LEU A 20 -6.34 -7.81 -0.62
C LEU A 20 -7.42 -7.45 -1.62
N LEU A 21 -8.39 -6.63 -1.21
CA LEU A 21 -9.54 -6.24 -2.02
C LEU A 21 -9.45 -4.79 -2.51
N ALA A 22 -8.99 -3.88 -1.67
CA ALA A 22 -8.96 -2.45 -1.96
C ALA A 22 -7.85 -1.73 -1.17
N VAL A 23 -7.45 -0.57 -1.68
CA VAL A 23 -6.52 0.35 -1.02
C VAL A 23 -7.04 1.77 -1.17
N ASP A 24 -7.21 2.46 -0.05
CA ASP A 24 -7.38 3.91 -0.01
C ASP A 24 -6.05 4.56 0.35
N ALA A 25 -5.67 5.62 -0.35
CA ALA A 25 -4.39 6.30 -0.13
C ALA A 25 -4.59 7.82 -0.19
N ILE A 26 -4.28 8.48 0.91
CA ILE A 26 -4.43 9.92 1.14
C ILE A 26 -3.02 10.50 1.25
N ASN A 27 -2.63 11.32 0.27
CA ASN A 27 -1.25 11.81 0.09
C ASN A 27 -0.16 10.72 -0.07
N ASP A 28 -0.52 9.44 0.01
CA ASP A 28 0.40 8.31 -0.13
C ASP A 28 0.40 7.74 -1.55
N SER A 29 1.07 8.46 -2.47
CA SER A 29 1.21 8.00 -3.86
C SER A 29 1.87 6.62 -4.00
N ARG A 30 2.72 6.23 -3.05
CA ARG A 30 3.43 4.94 -3.08
C ARG A 30 2.47 3.80 -2.77
N ALA A 31 1.67 3.92 -1.71
CA ALA A 31 0.66 2.92 -1.37
C ALA A 31 -0.37 2.76 -2.49
N TYR A 32 -0.84 3.86 -3.11
CA TYR A 32 -1.76 3.76 -4.26
C TYR A 32 -1.15 2.95 -5.42
N MET A 33 0.07 3.30 -5.85
CA MET A 33 0.70 2.67 -7.00
C MET A 33 1.04 1.19 -6.76
N VAL A 34 1.47 0.84 -5.54
CA VAL A 34 1.77 -0.54 -5.17
C VAL A 34 0.48 -1.34 -4.99
N GLY A 35 -0.47 -0.82 -4.21
CA GLY A 35 -1.77 -1.43 -3.95
C GLY A 35 -2.55 -1.75 -5.21
N LYS A 36 -2.66 -0.77 -6.14
CA LYS A 36 -3.28 -0.97 -7.45
C LYS A 36 -2.67 -2.15 -8.21
N ARG A 37 -1.33 -2.20 -8.29
CA ARG A 37 -0.62 -3.27 -9.01
C ARG A 37 -0.78 -4.63 -8.34
N LEU A 38 -0.74 -4.69 -7.01
CA LEU A 38 -0.97 -5.93 -6.26
C LEU A 38 -2.36 -6.50 -6.57
N ILE A 39 -3.40 -5.66 -6.52
CA ILE A 39 -4.77 -6.05 -6.86
C ILE A 39 -4.87 -6.50 -8.33
N GLU A 40 -4.30 -5.75 -9.28
CA GLU A 40 -4.29 -6.12 -10.70
C GLU A 40 -3.57 -7.44 -10.97
N MET A 41 -2.55 -7.77 -10.17
CA MET A 41 -1.79 -9.02 -10.26
C MET A 41 -2.41 -10.17 -9.45
N GLY A 42 -3.50 -9.94 -8.71
CA GLY A 42 -4.07 -10.91 -7.78
C GLY A 42 -3.14 -11.29 -6.62
N LYS A 43 -2.18 -10.42 -6.27
CA LYS A 43 -1.24 -10.63 -5.17
C LYS A 43 -1.73 -9.93 -3.91
N SER A 44 -1.57 -10.60 -2.77
CA SER A 44 -2.01 -10.08 -1.48
C SER A 44 -0.87 -10.13 -0.47
N PRO A 45 -0.22 -9.00 -0.15
CA PRO A 45 0.72 -8.95 0.97
C PRO A 45 -0.05 -9.10 2.28
N THR A 46 0.62 -9.55 3.33
CA THR A 46 -0.03 -9.64 4.65
C THR A 46 -0.38 -8.24 5.17
N PRO A 47 -1.44 -8.09 5.99
CA PRO A 47 -1.76 -6.81 6.61
C PRO A 47 -0.59 -6.21 7.40
N GLN A 48 0.22 -7.06 8.05
CA GLN A 48 1.40 -6.64 8.82
C GLN A 48 2.45 -5.96 7.92
N GLU A 49 2.71 -6.51 6.73
CA GLU A 49 3.63 -5.89 5.76
C GLU A 49 3.08 -4.58 5.18
N ALA A 50 1.75 -4.49 4.99
CA ALA A 50 1.14 -3.28 4.44
C ALA A 50 1.09 -2.11 5.46
N MET A 51 0.97 -2.42 6.76
CA MET A 51 0.86 -1.41 7.83
C MET A 51 2.21 -0.98 8.40
N ASP A 52 3.29 -1.75 8.19
CA ASP A 52 4.61 -1.43 8.72
C ASP A 52 5.27 -0.28 7.94
N PRO A 53 5.52 0.89 8.57
CA PRO A 53 6.17 2.02 7.91
C PRO A 53 7.62 1.72 7.46
N ALA A 54 8.27 0.72 8.04
CA ALA A 54 9.61 0.28 7.64
C ALA A 54 9.59 -0.64 6.41
N THR A 55 8.43 -1.17 6.02
CA THR A 55 8.32 -2.04 4.86
C THR A 55 8.53 -1.25 3.57
N ASN A 56 9.47 -1.71 2.74
CA ASN A 56 9.60 -1.24 1.37
C ASN A 56 8.43 -1.77 0.53
N LEU A 57 7.36 -0.97 0.39
CA LEU A 57 6.16 -1.34 -0.37
C LEU A 57 6.47 -1.82 -1.80
N LYS A 58 7.49 -1.26 -2.49
CA LYS A 58 7.84 -1.72 -3.83
C LYS A 58 8.37 -3.16 -3.87
N ALA A 59 8.95 -3.65 -2.78
CA ALA A 59 9.43 -5.03 -2.69
C ALA A 59 8.27 -6.04 -2.70
N LEU A 60 7.07 -5.64 -2.24
CA LEU A 60 5.88 -6.49 -2.24
C LEU A 60 5.44 -6.91 -3.64
N LEU A 61 5.76 -6.13 -4.68
CA LEU A 61 5.42 -6.45 -6.07
C LEU A 61 6.17 -7.69 -6.62
N LYS A 62 7.32 -8.01 -6.02
CA LYS A 62 8.23 -9.07 -6.51
C LYS A 62 8.05 -10.42 -5.84
N LYS A 63 7.34 -10.47 -4.69
CA LYS A 63 6.93 -11.72 -4.05
C LYS A 63 5.86 -12.40 -4.90
#